data_AF-A0A662JI52-F1
#
_entry.id   AF-A0A662JI52-F1
#
_cell.length_a   1.000
_cell.length_b   1.000
_cell.length_c   1.000
_cell.angle_alpha   90.00
_cell.angle_beta   90.00
_cell.angle_gamma   90.00
#
_symmetry.space_group_name_H-M   'P 1'
#
loop_
_entity.id
_entity.type
_entity.pdbx_description
1 polymer ?
#
loop_
_entity_poly.entity_id
_entity_poly.type
_entity_poly.pdbx_seq_one_letter_code
_entity_poly.pdbx_strand_id
1 'polypeptide(L)' 'PPGETHRYIFLLLALDTKLNLEPGVTIGELLKHVRGHVIAYAKLVGLYKRS' A
#
# COMPACT_ATOMS: atom_id res chain seq x y z
N PRO A 1 -0.61 5.36 -18.50
CA PRO A 1 -0.86 3.91 -18.70
C PRO A 1 -1.28 3.69 -20.15
N PRO A 2 -0.87 2.58 -20.81
CA PRO A 2 -1.47 2.22 -22.08
C PRO A 2 -2.97 1.96 -21.88
N GLY A 3 -3.82 2.48 -22.76
CA GLY A 3 -5.27 2.27 -22.70
C GLY A 3 -6.00 3.19 -21.73
N GLU A 4 -6.91 2.60 -20.93
CA GLU A 4 -7.86 3.34 -20.12
C GLU A 4 -7.23 4.08 -18.93
N THR A 5 -8.02 4.96 -18.31
CA THR A 5 -7.59 5.70 -17.10
C THR A 5 -7.36 4.72 -15.96
N HIS A 6 -6.16 4.74 -15.37
CA HIS A 6 -5.87 3.92 -14.19
C HIS A 6 -6.19 4.67 -12.90
N ARG A 7 -6.57 3.88 -11.88
CA ARG A 7 -6.72 4.32 -10.49
C ARG A 7 -5.48 3.90 -9.70
N TYR A 8 -4.74 4.85 -9.19
CA TYR A 8 -3.56 4.63 -8.34
C TYR A 8 -3.99 4.78 -6.89
N ILE A 9 -3.96 3.68 -6.14
CA ILE A 9 -4.38 3.65 -4.74
C ILE A 9 -3.13 3.77 -3.86
N PHE A 10 -3.09 4.82 -3.06
CA PHE A 10 -2.09 5.02 -2.01
C PHE A 10 -2.75 4.66 -0.68
N LEU A 11 -2.24 3.61 -0.04
CA LEU A 11 -2.69 3.15 1.28
C LEU A 11 -1.62 3.50 2.31
N LEU A 12 -1.98 4.30 3.30
CA LEU A 12 -1.11 4.62 4.43
C LEU A 12 -1.61 3.85 5.65
N LEU A 13 -0.72 3.13 6.32
CA LEU A 13 -1.00 2.34 7.51
C LEU A 13 -0.17 2.89 8.68
N ALA A 14 -0.83 3.21 9.79
CA ALA A 14 -0.16 3.48 11.05
C ALA A 14 -0.08 2.18 11.86
N LEU A 15 1.11 1.83 12.32
CA LEU A 15 1.37 0.61 13.07
C LEU A 15 1.77 0.94 14.51
N ASP A 16 1.40 0.09 15.45
CA ASP A 16 1.85 0.16 16.85
C ASP A 16 3.24 -0.46 17.08
N THR A 17 3.82 -1.06 16.04
CA THR A 17 5.09 -1.77 16.09
C THR A 17 6.01 -1.40 14.91
N LYS A 18 7.30 -1.68 15.07
CA LYS A 18 8.28 -1.64 13.97
C LYS A 18 8.33 -3.00 13.28
N LEU A 19 8.35 -3.00 11.95
CA LEU A 19 8.55 -4.22 11.18
C LEU A 19 10.04 -4.47 10.96
N ASN A 20 10.48 -5.72 11.12
CA ASN A 20 11.83 -6.16 10.76
C ASN A 20 11.75 -6.97 9.46
N LEU A 21 11.74 -6.27 8.32
CA LEU A 21 11.57 -6.86 6.98
C LEU A 21 12.83 -6.68 6.16
N GLU A 22 13.22 -7.75 5.47
CA GLU A 22 14.33 -7.71 4.52
C GLU A 22 13.94 -6.98 3.22
N PRO A 23 14.90 -6.43 2.47
CA PRO A 23 14.65 -5.90 1.14
C PRO A 23 14.04 -6.95 0.19
N GLY A 24 13.12 -6.53 -0.68
CA GLY A 24 12.48 -7.40 -1.68
C GLY A 24 11.16 -8.06 -1.25
N VAL A 25 10.69 -7.78 -0.03
CA VAL A 25 9.39 -8.25 0.47
C VAL A 25 8.24 -7.84 -0.46
N THR A 26 7.37 -8.80 -0.76
CA THR A 26 6.19 -8.59 -1.60
C THR A 26 5.07 -7.88 -0.82
N ILE A 27 4.11 -7.31 -1.54
CA ILE A 27 2.93 -6.70 -0.90
C ILE A 27 2.13 -7.71 -0.05
N GLY A 28 2.06 -8.97 -0.49
CA GLY A 28 1.33 -10.02 0.23
C GLY A 28 1.99 -10.37 1.56
N GLU A 29 3.32 -10.43 1.60
CA GLU A 29 4.10 -10.64 2.82
C GLU A 29 4.01 -9.44 3.75
N LEU A 30 4.13 -8.20 3.24
CA LEU A 30 3.93 -6.99 4.04
C LEU A 30 2.56 -7.02 4.73
N LEU A 31 1.48 -7.31 3.98
CA LEU A 31 0.12 -7.36 4.51
C LEU A 31 -0.08 -8.44 5.59
N LYS A 32 0.70 -9.54 5.55
CA LYS A 32 0.71 -10.55 6.62
C LYS A 32 1.37 -10.01 7.88
N HIS A 33 2.51 -9.32 7.76
CA HIS A 33 3.26 -8.81 8.91
C HIS A 33 2.58 -7.63 9.61
N VAL A 34 1.84 -6.79 8.87
CA VAL A 34 1.10 -5.67 9.48
C VAL A 34 -0.23 -6.08 10.12
N ARG A 35 -0.72 -7.30 9.84
CA ARG A 35 -2.01 -7.76 10.36
C ARG A 35 -1.97 -7.81 11.89
N GLY A 36 -2.98 -7.22 12.53
CA GLY A 36 -3.06 -7.13 14.00
C GLY A 36 -2.32 -5.94 14.60
N HIS A 37 -1.51 -5.22 13.82
CA HIS A 37 -0.72 -4.07 14.26
C HIS A 37 -1.23 -2.73 13.72
N VAL A 38 -2.20 -2.75 12.80
CA VAL A 38 -2.75 -1.53 12.21
C VAL A 38 -3.67 -0.83 13.21
N ILE A 39 -3.27 0.35 13.66
CA ILE A 39 -4.05 1.19 14.59
C ILE A 39 -4.82 2.31 13.88
N ALA A 40 -4.41 2.69 12.67
CA ALA A 40 -5.15 3.60 11.81
C ALA A 40 -4.75 3.41 10.34
N TYR A 41 -5.59 3.88 9.42
CA TYR A 41 -5.27 3.89 8.00
C TYR A 41 -5.85 5.11 7.30
N ALA A 42 -5.24 5.49 6.17
CA ALA A 42 -5.76 6.48 5.25
C ALA A 42 -5.60 5.97 3.82
N LYS A 43 -6.48 6.42 2.93
CA LYS A 43 -6.46 6.06 1.51
C LYS A 43 -6.59 7.30 0.65
N LEU A 44 -5.70 7.42 -0.33
CA LEU A 44 -5.79 8.41 -1.40
C LEU A 44 -5.89 7.67 -2.74
N VAL A 45 -6.75 8.16 -3.63
CA VAL A 45 -6.89 7.61 -4.99
C VAL A 45 -6.56 8.70 -6.00
N GLY A 46 -5.48 8.49 -6.76
CA GLY A 46 -5.12 9.32 -7.91
C GLY A 46 -5.64 8.70 -9.20
N LEU A 47 -6.10 9.54 -10.13
CA LEU A 47 -6.44 9.12 -11.49
C LEU A 47 -5.36 9.59 -12.45
N TYR A 48 -4.92 8.74 -13.36
CA TYR A 48 -4.00 9.14 -14.41
C TYR A 48 -4.26 8.37 -15.71
N LYS A 49 -4.26 9.12 -16.82
CA LYS A 49 -4.38 8.63 -18.18
C LYS A 49 -3.19 9.16 -18.98
N ARG A 50 -2.60 8.30 -19.81
CA ARG A 50 -1.61 8.72 -20.81
C ARG A 50 -2.33 8.77 -22.15
N SER A 51 -2.53 9.97 -22.68
CA SER A 51 -2.95 10.20 -24.07
C SER A 51 -1.81 9.90 -25.03
#